data_AF-A0A3M1RVP2-F1
#
_entry.id   AF-A0A3M1RVP2-F1
#
_cell.length_a   1.000
_cell.length_b   1.000
_cell.length_c   1.000
_cell.angle_alpha   90.00
_cell.angle_beta   90.00
_cell.angle_gamma   90.00
#
_symmetry.space_group_name_H-M   'P 1'
#
loop_
_entity.id
_entity.type
_entity.pdbx_description
1 polymer ?
#
loop_
_entity_poly.entity_id
_entity_poly.type
_entity_poly.pdbx_seq_one_letter_code
_entity_poly.pdbx_strand_id
1 'polypeptide(L)' 'PGGKRKRIILGGEVPSPISPPPGCPFHPRCPQAMDRCRVEVPALKRTGGQETPHQVACHLYD' A
#
# COMPACT_ATOMS: atom_id res chain seq x y z
N PRO A 1 1.54 -4.79 32.80
CA PRO A 1 1.31 -5.74 31.69
C PRO A 1 1.77 -5.13 30.35
N GLY A 2 3.03 -5.39 29.96
CA GLY A 2 3.65 -4.87 28.73
C GLY A 2 3.57 -5.88 27.59
N GLY A 3 2.60 -5.71 26.69
CA GLY A 3 2.51 -6.53 25.48
C GLY A 3 3.65 -6.21 24.52
N LYS A 4 4.50 -7.19 24.22
CA LYS A 4 5.59 -7.06 23.23
C LYS A 4 4.98 -6.91 21.84
N ARG A 5 4.84 -5.69 21.34
CA ARG A 5 4.44 -5.44 19.94
C ARG A 5 5.60 -5.86 19.03
N LYS A 6 5.37 -6.84 18.15
CA LYS A 6 6.33 -7.17 17.08
C LYS A 6 6.44 -5.96 16.17
N ARG A 7 7.57 -5.26 16.26
CA ARG A 7 7.86 -4.09 15.45
C ARG A 7 8.25 -4.57 14.06
N ILE A 8 7.39 -4.33 13.07
CA ILE A 8 7.72 -4.60 11.67
C ILE A 8 8.69 -3.51 11.24
N ILE A 9 9.96 -3.88 11.02
CA ILE A 9 10.92 -2.99 10.35
C ILE A 9 10.55 -3.03 8.87
N LEU A 10 10.01 -1.93 8.35
CA LEU A 10 9.81 -1.77 6.91
C LEU A 10 11.20 -1.68 6.28
N GLY A 11 11.65 -2.77 5.67
CA GLY A 11 12.91 -2.81 4.92
C GLY A 11 12.79 -2.04 3.60
N GLY A 12 13.90 -1.43 3.17
CA GLY A 12 14.02 -0.74 1.89
C GLY A 12 14.18 0.77 2.05
N GLU A 13 14.88 1.39 1.10
CA GLU A 13 15.15 2.83 1.05
C GLU A 13 13.89 3.59 0.56
N VAL A 14 13.77 4.86 0.94
CA VAL A 14 12.73 5.74 0.37
C VAL A 14 13.11 5.96 -1.10
N PRO A 15 12.28 5.53 -2.07
CA PRO A 15 12.60 5.77 -3.48
C PRO A 15 12.69 7.28 -3.72
N SER A 16 13.69 7.70 -4.49
CA SER A 16 13.86 9.11 -4.84
C SER A 16 12.58 9.62 -5.52
N PRO A 17 12.00 10.76 -5.07
CA PRO A 17 10.76 11.31 -5.64
C PRO A 17 10.89 11.73 -7.10
N ILE A 18 12.12 11.77 -7.64
CA ILE A 18 12.43 12.11 -9.03
C ILE A 18 12.07 10.97 -10.01
N SER A 19 11.97 9.72 -9.54
CA SER A 19 11.67 8.57 -10.40
C SER A 19 10.66 7.65 -9.72
N PRO A 20 9.37 8.04 -9.69
CA PRO A 20 8.33 7.16 -9.19
C PRO A 20 8.29 5.87 -10.02
N PRO A 21 8.18 4.70 -9.39
CA PRO A 21 8.04 3.45 -10.12
C PRO A 21 6.71 3.44 -10.90
N PRO A 22 6.64 2.75 -12.06
CA PRO A 22 5.38 2.59 -12.79
C PRO A 22 4.37 1.79 -11.96
N GLY A 23 3.08 2.06 -12.18
CA GLY A 23 2.00 1.41 -11.43
C GLY A 23 1.83 1.93 -10.00
N CYS A 24 1.59 1.03 -9.03
CA CYS A 24 1.37 1.38 -7.63
C CYS A 24 2.66 1.89 -6.97
N PRO A 25 2.72 3.13 -6.46
CA PRO A 25 3.96 3.70 -5.90
C PRO A 25 4.51 2.94 -4.69
N PHE A 26 3.67 2.13 -4.05
CA PHE A 26 4.04 1.31 -2.89
C PHE A 26 4.53 -0.09 -3.26
N HIS A 27 4.40 -0.55 -4.51
CA HIS A 27 4.76 -1.91 -4.91
C HIS A 27 6.21 -2.32 -4.57
N PRO A 28 7.23 -1.44 -4.56
CA PRO A 28 8.60 -1.85 -4.20
C PRO A 28 8.77 -2.21 -2.72
N ARG A 29 7.83 -1.76 -1.87
CA ARG A 29 7.92 -1.87 -0.40
C ARG A 29 6.71 -2.59 0.21
N CYS A 30 5.70 -2.90 -0.59
CA CYS A 30 4.47 -3.53 -0.15
C CYS A 30 4.68 -5.04 0.03
N PRO A 31 4.44 -5.60 1.23
CA PRO A 31 4.56 -7.04 1.46
C PRO A 31 3.45 -7.85 0.76
N GLN A 32 2.44 -7.19 0.20
CA GLN A 32 1.32 -7.78 -0.53
C GLN A 32 1.34 -7.37 -2.02
N ALA A 33 2.49 -6.95 -2.54
CA ALA A 33 2.63 -6.59 -3.95
C ALA A 33 2.35 -7.79 -4.85
N MET A 34 1.53 -7.58 -5.88
CA MET A 34 1.24 -8.53 -6.96
C MET A 34 1.70 -7.96 -8.30
N ASP A 35 1.71 -8.76 -9.36
CA ASP A 35 2.20 -8.33 -10.68
C ASP A 35 1.43 -7.11 -11.22
N ARG A 36 0.11 -7.05 -10.98
CA ARG A 36 -0.73 -5.90 -11.35
C ARG A 36 -0.25 -4.59 -10.71
N CYS A 37 0.27 -4.64 -9.49
CA CYS A 37 0.79 -3.45 -8.80
C CYS A 37 2.01 -2.82 -9.50
N ARG A 38 2.72 -3.55 -10.37
CA ARG A 38 3.92 -3.05 -11.07
C ARG A 38 3.60 -2.34 -12.39
N VAL A 39 2.37 -2.54 -12.90
CA VAL A 39 1.97 -2.09 -14.24
C VAL A 39 0.81 -1.11 -14.19
N GLU A 40 -0.05 -1.19 -13.19
CA GLU A 40 -1.27 -0.39 -13.08
C GLU A 40 -1.29 0.44 -11.80
N VAL A 41 -1.82 1.66 -11.90
CA VAL A 41 -2.10 2.51 -10.74
C VAL A 41 -3.47 2.14 -10.19
N PRO A 42 -3.62 1.77 -8.91
CA PRO A 42 -4.91 1.39 -8.35
C PRO A 42 -5.87 2.58 -8.33
N ALA A 43 -7.14 2.33 -8.68
CA ALA A 43 -8.19 3.33 -8.59
C ALA A 43 -8.53 3.67 -7.14
N LEU A 44 -8.89 4.93 -6.88
CA LEU A 44 -9.36 5.35 -5.56
C LEU A 44 -10.78 4.82 -5.32
N LYS A 45 -10.93 3.88 -4.40
CA LYS A 45 -12.20 3.25 -4.03
C LYS A 45 -12.63 3.67 -2.64
N ARG A 46 -13.95 3.73 -2.41
CA ARG A 46 -14.51 3.93 -1.08
C ARG A 46 -14.71 2.57 -0.42
N THR A 47 -14.13 2.37 0.75
CA THR A 47 -14.18 1.12 1.52
C THR A 47 -14.68 1.42 2.94
N GLY A 48 -15.09 0.40 3.69
CA GLY A 48 -15.64 0.56 5.03
C GLY A 48 -17.17 0.59 5.05
N GLY A 49 -17.76 0.45 6.23
CA GLY A 49 -19.21 0.42 6.43
C GLY A 49 -19.85 1.80 6.23
N GLN A 50 -21.18 1.84 6.21
CA GLN A 50 -21.94 3.09 6.00
C GLN A 50 -21.61 4.18 7.03
N GLU A 51 -21.27 3.78 8.26
CA GLU A 51 -20.99 4.69 9.37
C GLU A 51 -19.53 5.22 9.36
N THR A 52 -18.60 4.49 8.75
CA THR A 52 -17.16 4.84 8.73
C THR A 52 -16.55 4.60 7.35
N PRO A 53 -16.87 5.47 6.37
CA PRO A 53 -16.28 5.36 5.05
C PRO A 53 -14.82 5.82 5.05
N HIS A 54 -13.99 5.07 4.37
CA HIS A 54 -12.60 5.38 4.06
C HIS A 54 -12.38 5.33 2.56
N GLN A 55 -11.27 5.90 2.10
CA GLN A 55 -10.85 5.79 0.71
C GLN A 55 -9.52 5.06 0.64
N VAL A 56 -9.41 4.14 -0.30
CA VAL A 56 -8.23 3.29 -0.49
C VAL A 56 -7.94 3.19 -1.98
N ALA A 57 -6.67 3.40 -2.35
CA ALA A 57 -6.16 3.13 -3.69
C ALA A 57 -5.24 1.91 -3.62
N CYS A 58 -5.83 0.71 -3.60
CA CYS A 58 -5.09 -0.56 -3.52
C CYS A 58 -5.81 -1.66 -4.28
N HIS A 59 -5.06 -2.42 -5.10
CA HIS A 59 -5.60 -3.55 -5.85
C HIS A 59 -6.13 -4.71 -5.00
N LEU A 60 -5.83 -4.74 -3.69
CA LEU A 60 -6.42 -5.73 -2.77
C LEU A 60 -7.91 -5.47 -2.49
N TYR A 61 -8.36 -4.24 -2.71
CA TYR A 61 -9.75 -3.82 -2.55
C TYR A 61 -10.42 -3.62 -3.91
N ASP A 62 -9.81 -4.17 -4.97
CA ASP A 62 -10.39 -4.09 -6.28
C ASP A 62 -11.64 -4.96 -6.46
#